data_AF-A0A524F260-F1
#
_entry.id   AF-A0A524F260-F1
#
_cell.length_a   1.000
_cell.length_b   1.000
_cell.length_c   1.000
_cell.angle_alpha   90.00
_cell.angle_beta   90.00
_cell.angle_gamma   90.00
#
_symmetry.space_group_name_H-M   'P 1'
#
loop_
_entity.id
_entity.type
_entity.pdbx_description
1 polymer ?
#
loop_
_entity_poly.entity_id
_entity_poly.type
_entity_poly.pdbx_seq_one_letter_code
_entity_poly.pdbx_strand_id
1 'polypeptide(L)'
;MDTGNDYRILIVEDAIKRIMEPLRMKRFKFQFRFYREAIQLLEHSSHTLLQTIKYCYLEPDAIVEMPEFKEFYENTSKIEKMITEEKNAVIYKPDNPKDLLMMKEIEYVLSIFRDFPRRIQLPPQAGNALDTFSVQVTRVEKHPEFDKLYICRTTDKKQIWNIVTNIPDVKKDAHYPVVHLPPTIFGSVVSEAMFVSDTTIMDEAGTLLKLSGPLLNAVNSQVFALLKKSH
;
A
#
# COMPACT_ATOMS: atom_id res chain seq x y z
N MET A 1 20.78 -12.59 5.22
CA MET A 1 19.81 -11.73 5.94
C MET A 1 18.76 -12.61 6.62
N ASP A 2 18.23 -12.25 7.79
CA ASP A 2 17.10 -13.00 8.38
C ASP A 2 15.79 -12.69 7.63
N THR A 3 15.56 -13.42 6.54
CA THR A 3 14.39 -13.25 5.66
C THR A 3 13.08 -13.61 6.37
N GLY A 4 13.14 -14.44 7.41
CA GLY A 4 11.96 -14.90 8.15
C GLY A 4 11.29 -13.77 8.93
N ASN A 5 12.09 -12.80 9.35
CA ASN A 5 11.68 -11.63 10.13
C ASN A 5 11.79 -10.32 9.32
N ASP A 6 12.03 -10.38 8.01
CA ASP A 6 12.14 -9.18 7.18
C ASP A 6 10.76 -8.52 6.97
N TYR A 7 10.60 -7.31 7.49
CA TYR A 7 9.36 -6.54 7.41
C TYR A 7 8.82 -6.35 6.00
N ARG A 8 9.69 -6.30 4.98
CA ARG A 8 9.30 -6.11 3.58
C ARG A 8 8.64 -7.37 3.02
N ILE A 9 9.09 -8.54 3.47
CA ILE A 9 8.46 -9.84 3.18
C ILE A 9 7.17 -9.99 3.98
N LEU A 10 7.18 -9.62 5.27
CA LEU A 10 6.00 -9.72 6.14
C LEU A 10 4.85 -8.82 5.69
N ILE A 11 5.13 -7.62 5.15
CA ILE A 11 4.09 -6.74 4.57
C ILE A 11 3.49 -7.35 3.29
N VAL A 12 4.27 -8.07 2.49
CA VAL A 12 3.73 -8.82 1.33
C VAL A 12 2.82 -9.95 1.80
N GLU A 13 3.21 -10.69 2.84
CA GLU A 13 2.38 -11.72 3.46
C GLU A 13 1.05 -11.14 3.98
N ASP A 14 1.08 -9.98 4.64
CA ASP A 14 -0.12 -9.25 5.06
C ASP A 14 -0.99 -8.81 3.87
N ALA A 15 -0.38 -8.31 2.79
CA ALA A 15 -1.09 -7.89 1.59
C ALA A 15 -1.82 -9.06 0.90
N ILE A 16 -1.21 -10.25 0.85
CA ILE A 16 -1.85 -11.47 0.36
C ILE A 16 -3.11 -11.78 1.19
N LYS A 17 -3.01 -11.74 2.53
CA LYS A 17 -4.16 -12.00 3.41
C LYS A 17 -5.30 -11.01 3.14
N ARG A 18 -4.99 -9.73 2.97
CA ARG A 18 -5.96 -8.65 2.71
C ARG A 18 -6.77 -8.85 1.43
N ILE A 19 -6.14 -9.29 0.34
CA ILE A 19 -6.84 -9.48 -0.95
C ILE A 19 -7.49 -10.86 -1.09
N MET A 20 -6.98 -11.88 -0.37
CA MET A 20 -7.49 -13.24 -0.42
C MET A 20 -8.96 -13.33 0.01
N GLU A 21 -9.36 -12.65 1.10
CA GLU A 21 -10.74 -12.71 1.60
C GLU A 21 -11.74 -12.10 0.59
N PRO A 22 -11.54 -10.88 0.05
CA PRO A 22 -12.36 -10.34 -1.03
C PRO A 22 -12.47 -11.24 -2.26
N LEU A 23 -11.37 -11.88 -2.68
CA LEU A 23 -11.35 -12.81 -3.81
C LEU A 23 -12.21 -14.06 -3.54
N ARG A 24 -11.98 -14.73 -2.41
CA ARG A 24 -12.72 -15.95 -2.04
C ARG A 24 -14.21 -15.70 -1.87
N MET A 25 -14.57 -14.58 -1.25
CA MET A 25 -15.95 -14.19 -1.00
C MET A 25 -16.62 -13.53 -2.21
N LYS A 26 -15.90 -13.37 -3.34
CA LYS A 26 -16.37 -12.69 -4.55
C LYS A 26 -16.96 -11.30 -4.26
N ARG A 27 -16.27 -10.52 -3.42
CA ARG A 27 -16.77 -9.25 -2.90
C ARG A 27 -16.42 -8.04 -3.76
N PHE A 28 -15.65 -8.19 -4.85
CA PHE A 28 -15.33 -7.06 -5.71
C PHE A 28 -16.61 -6.44 -6.23
N LYS A 29 -16.62 -5.10 -6.25
CA LYS A 29 -17.80 -4.32 -6.62
C LYS A 29 -17.92 -4.06 -8.12
N PHE A 30 -16.90 -4.45 -8.87
CA PHE A 30 -16.91 -4.53 -10.32
C PHE A 30 -17.00 -6.00 -10.75
N GLN A 31 -17.46 -6.23 -11.98
CA GLN A 31 -17.48 -7.56 -12.56
C GLN A 31 -16.03 -8.05 -12.71
N PHE A 32 -15.71 -9.18 -12.07
CA PHE A 32 -14.39 -9.80 -12.16
C PHE A 32 -14.57 -11.27 -12.53
N ARG A 33 -14.19 -11.64 -13.76
CA ARG A 33 -14.38 -13.01 -14.25
C ARG A 33 -13.30 -14.01 -13.81
N PHE A 34 -12.15 -13.52 -13.36
CA PHE A 34 -10.95 -14.32 -13.09
C PHE A 34 -10.79 -14.76 -11.62
N TYR A 35 -11.86 -14.80 -10.82
CA TYR A 35 -11.78 -15.17 -9.39
C TYR A 35 -11.02 -16.48 -9.15
N ARG A 36 -11.35 -17.54 -9.89
CA ARG A 36 -10.73 -18.85 -9.70
C ARG A 36 -9.24 -18.83 -10.00
N GLU A 37 -8.86 -18.23 -11.13
CA GLU A 37 -7.47 -18.14 -11.57
C GLU A 37 -6.64 -17.27 -10.61
N ALA A 38 -7.17 -16.10 -10.21
CA ALA A 38 -6.52 -15.21 -9.26
C ALA A 38 -6.30 -15.89 -7.90
N ILE A 39 -7.29 -16.63 -7.38
CA ILE A 39 -7.15 -17.39 -6.13
C ILE A 39 -6.06 -18.45 -6.27
N GLN A 40 -6.04 -19.22 -7.36
CA GLN A 40 -5.03 -20.26 -7.59
C GLN A 40 -3.61 -19.69 -7.66
N LEU A 41 -3.42 -18.60 -8.42
CA LEU A 41 -2.14 -17.91 -8.52
C LEU A 41 -1.69 -17.37 -7.15
N LEU A 42 -2.62 -16.80 -6.37
CA LEU A 42 -2.33 -16.21 -5.07
C LEU A 42 -2.04 -17.28 -4.01
N GLU A 43 -2.74 -18.41 -4.01
CA GLU A 43 -2.48 -19.55 -3.12
C GLU A 43 -1.11 -20.17 -3.39
N HIS A 44 -0.75 -20.39 -4.66
CA HIS A 44 0.59 -20.86 -5.03
C HIS A 44 1.67 -19.86 -4.62
N SER A 45 1.44 -18.58 -4.91
CA SER A 45 2.36 -17.50 -4.53
C SER A 45 2.54 -17.41 -3.01
N SER A 46 1.49 -17.63 -2.23
CA SER A 46 1.52 -17.54 -0.76
C SER A 46 2.12 -18.77 -0.08
N HIS A 47 1.71 -19.97 -0.47
CA HIS A 47 2.04 -21.21 0.24
C HIS A 47 3.36 -21.82 -0.23
N THR A 48 3.74 -21.58 -1.48
CA THR A 48 4.96 -22.14 -2.07
C THR A 48 6.02 -21.05 -2.17
N LEU A 49 5.80 -20.06 -3.04
CA LEU A 49 6.84 -19.13 -3.46
C LEU A 49 7.28 -18.20 -2.32
N LEU A 50 6.32 -17.56 -1.63
CA LEU A 50 6.62 -16.65 -0.53
C LEU A 50 7.23 -17.37 0.67
N GLN A 51 6.83 -18.62 0.96
CA GLN A 51 7.46 -19.39 2.04
C GLN A 51 8.92 -19.72 1.71
N THR A 52 9.23 -20.08 0.46
CA THR A 52 10.63 -20.26 0.02
C THR A 52 11.43 -18.97 0.17
N ILE A 53 10.88 -17.83 -0.27
CA ILE A 53 11.52 -16.51 -0.14
C ILE A 53 11.75 -16.16 1.34
N LYS A 54 10.76 -16.42 2.21
CA LYS A 54 10.81 -16.11 3.64
C LYS A 54 11.86 -16.92 4.39
N TYR A 55 12.16 -18.14 3.97
CA TYR A 55 13.13 -19.02 4.66
C TYR A 55 14.43 -19.27 3.88
N CYS A 56 14.77 -18.42 2.89
CA CYS A 56 15.99 -18.60 2.09
C CYS A 56 17.27 -18.05 2.76
N TYR A 57 17.16 -17.09 3.68
CA TYR A 57 18.27 -16.42 4.38
C TYR A 57 19.30 -15.70 3.48
N LEU A 58 18.98 -15.52 2.20
CA LEU A 58 19.84 -14.87 1.21
C LEU A 58 19.88 -13.34 1.41
N GLU A 59 20.85 -12.71 0.77
CA GLU A 59 20.92 -11.25 0.66
C GLU A 59 19.98 -10.74 -0.45
N PRO A 60 19.48 -9.49 -0.37
CA PRO A 60 18.54 -8.89 -1.33
C PRO A 60 18.82 -9.17 -2.82
N ASP A 61 20.06 -8.97 -3.26
CA ASP A 61 20.43 -9.14 -4.67
C ASP A 61 20.32 -10.60 -5.13
N ALA A 62 20.58 -11.55 -4.23
CA ALA A 62 20.41 -12.97 -4.53
C ALA A 62 18.93 -13.38 -4.48
N ILE A 63 18.12 -12.77 -3.61
CA ILE A 63 16.67 -13.04 -3.51
C ILE A 63 15.97 -12.71 -4.83
N VAL A 64 16.23 -11.53 -5.41
CA VAL A 64 15.57 -11.10 -6.65
C VAL A 64 15.91 -11.98 -7.86
N GLU A 65 17.06 -12.67 -7.82
CA GLU A 65 17.49 -13.58 -8.88
C GLU A 65 16.88 -14.98 -8.79
N MET A 66 16.29 -15.34 -7.65
CA MET A 66 15.66 -16.64 -7.44
C MET A 66 14.54 -16.90 -8.45
N PRO A 67 14.43 -18.12 -9.01
CA PRO A 67 13.29 -18.53 -9.82
C PRO A 67 11.95 -18.30 -9.10
N GLU A 68 11.89 -18.61 -7.80
CA GLU A 68 10.67 -18.48 -6.99
C GLU A 68 10.26 -17.02 -6.80
N PHE A 69 11.23 -16.10 -6.68
CA PHE A 69 10.95 -14.66 -6.59
C PHE A 69 10.42 -14.12 -7.92
N LYS A 70 11.05 -14.51 -9.04
CA LYS A 70 10.62 -14.14 -10.39
C LYS A 70 9.20 -14.65 -10.67
N GLU A 71 8.93 -15.92 -10.36
CA GLU A 71 7.61 -16.51 -10.50
C GLU A 71 6.56 -15.83 -9.60
N PHE A 72 6.93 -15.48 -8.35
CA PHE A 72 6.05 -14.74 -7.45
C PHE A 72 5.66 -13.39 -8.05
N TYR A 73 6.65 -12.65 -8.58
CA TYR A 73 6.42 -11.36 -9.20
C TYR A 73 5.58 -11.47 -10.48
N GLU A 74 5.81 -12.48 -11.31
CA GLU A 74 5.00 -12.74 -12.50
C GLU A 74 3.54 -13.07 -12.15
N ASN A 75 3.31 -13.93 -11.14
CA ASN A 75 1.97 -14.32 -10.72
C ASN A 75 1.20 -13.12 -10.15
N THR A 76 1.83 -12.32 -9.31
CA THR A 76 1.20 -11.13 -8.74
C THR A 76 0.97 -10.03 -9.78
N SER A 77 1.86 -9.87 -10.76
CA SER A 77 1.68 -8.98 -11.90
C SER A 77 0.51 -9.41 -12.80
N LYS A 78 0.32 -10.71 -13.02
CA LYS A 78 -0.85 -11.25 -13.74
C LYS A 78 -2.15 -10.92 -13.00
N ILE A 79 -2.18 -11.09 -11.68
CA ILE A 79 -3.33 -10.72 -10.84
C ILE A 79 -3.63 -9.21 -10.94
N GLU A 80 -2.60 -8.36 -10.82
CA GLU A 80 -2.73 -6.91 -10.97
C GLU A 80 -3.35 -6.54 -12.32
N LYS A 81 -2.85 -7.15 -13.40
CA LYS A 81 -3.37 -6.93 -14.75
C LYS A 81 -4.83 -7.34 -14.88
N MET A 82 -5.20 -8.56 -14.44
CA MET A 82 -6.58 -9.04 -14.47
C MET A 82 -7.53 -8.10 -13.73
N ILE A 83 -7.14 -7.66 -12.53
CA ILE A 83 -7.96 -6.77 -11.70
C ILE A 83 -8.10 -5.40 -12.35
N THR A 84 -6.99 -4.83 -12.84
CA THR A 84 -6.97 -3.49 -13.42
C THR A 84 -7.74 -3.42 -14.73
N GLU A 85 -7.62 -4.43 -15.60
CA GLU A 85 -8.35 -4.50 -16.86
C GLU A 85 -9.87 -4.59 -16.63
N GLU A 86 -10.31 -5.49 -15.74
CA GLU A 86 -11.73 -5.63 -15.41
C GLU A 86 -12.30 -4.38 -14.71
N LYS A 87 -11.51 -3.78 -13.81
CA LYS A 87 -11.88 -2.53 -13.14
C LYS A 87 -12.02 -1.38 -14.14
N ASN A 88 -11.13 -1.28 -15.12
CA ASN A 88 -11.14 -0.18 -16.10
C ASN A 88 -12.15 -0.40 -17.23
N ALA A 89 -12.56 -1.64 -17.48
CA ALA A 89 -13.60 -1.97 -18.46
C ALA A 89 -14.99 -1.44 -18.07
N VAL A 90 -15.20 -1.13 -16.79
CA VAL A 90 -16.45 -0.57 -16.26
C VAL A 90 -16.13 0.72 -15.51
N ILE A 91 -16.85 1.80 -15.80
CA ILE A 91 -16.78 3.00 -14.96
C ILE A 91 -17.52 2.71 -13.65
N TYR A 92 -16.87 2.00 -12.73
CA TYR A 92 -17.41 1.73 -11.42
C TYR A 92 -17.21 2.95 -10.52
N LYS A 93 -18.31 3.47 -9.98
CA LYS A 93 -18.31 4.54 -8.99
C LYS A 93 -18.74 3.94 -7.65
N PRO A 94 -17.92 4.01 -6.59
CA PRO A 94 -18.33 3.57 -5.26
C PRO A 94 -19.58 4.31 -4.80
N ASP A 95 -20.59 3.57 -4.35
CA ASP A 95 -21.85 4.14 -3.86
C ASP A 95 -21.74 4.66 -2.43
N ASN A 96 -20.79 4.12 -1.65
CA ASN A 96 -20.61 4.46 -0.24
C ASN A 96 -19.14 4.30 0.20
N PRO A 97 -18.76 4.78 1.40
CA PRO A 97 -17.38 4.74 1.89
C PRO A 97 -16.82 3.32 2.07
N LYS A 98 -17.65 2.31 2.32
CA LYS A 98 -17.19 0.91 2.48
C LYS A 98 -16.79 0.31 1.13
N ASP A 99 -17.53 0.63 0.08
CA ASP A 99 -17.18 0.21 -1.28
C ASP A 99 -15.90 0.90 -1.76
N LEU A 100 -15.75 2.20 -1.46
CA LEU A 100 -14.51 2.93 -1.74
C LEU A 100 -13.34 2.36 -0.96
N LEU A 101 -13.53 2.06 0.34
CA LEU A 101 -12.50 1.43 1.18
C LEU A 101 -12.01 0.12 0.56
N MET A 102 -12.92 -0.77 0.14
CA MET A 102 -12.55 -2.04 -0.49
C MET A 102 -11.73 -1.83 -1.77
N MET A 103 -12.14 -0.88 -2.62
CA MET A 103 -11.36 -0.57 -3.84
C MET A 103 -9.97 -0.07 -3.51
N LYS A 104 -9.85 0.83 -2.52
CA LYS A 104 -8.56 1.37 -2.09
C LYS A 104 -7.70 0.30 -1.42
N GLU A 105 -8.30 -0.67 -0.75
CA GLU A 105 -7.57 -1.80 -0.15
C GLU A 105 -6.95 -2.66 -1.25
N ILE A 106 -7.69 -2.91 -2.33
CA ILE A 106 -7.17 -3.62 -3.50
C ILE A 106 -6.03 -2.82 -4.15
N GLU A 107 -6.20 -1.51 -4.36
CA GLU A 107 -5.15 -0.65 -4.92
C GLU A 107 -3.88 -0.62 -4.05
N TYR A 108 -4.04 -0.57 -2.73
CA TYR A 108 -2.95 -0.70 -1.77
C TYR A 108 -2.22 -2.03 -1.95
N VAL A 109 -2.93 -3.16 -1.93
CA VAL A 109 -2.32 -4.49 -2.08
C VAL A 109 -1.59 -4.65 -3.42
N LEU A 110 -2.18 -4.17 -4.51
CA LEU A 110 -1.54 -4.22 -5.83
C LEU A 110 -0.26 -3.39 -5.87
N SER A 111 -0.24 -2.22 -5.21
CA SER A 111 1.01 -1.46 -5.05
C SER A 111 2.06 -2.23 -4.24
N ILE A 112 1.64 -2.98 -3.21
CA ILE A 112 2.56 -3.82 -2.45
C ILE A 112 3.18 -4.89 -3.35
N PHE A 113 2.42 -5.54 -4.22
CA PHE A 113 3.02 -6.53 -5.13
C PHE A 113 3.95 -5.89 -6.16
N ARG A 114 3.48 -4.85 -6.83
CA ARG A 114 4.21 -4.17 -7.91
C ARG A 114 5.58 -3.65 -7.47
N ASP A 115 5.65 -3.07 -6.28
CA ASP A 115 6.85 -2.42 -5.77
C ASP A 115 7.75 -3.35 -4.92
N PHE A 116 7.39 -4.63 -4.75
CA PHE A 116 8.16 -5.57 -3.94
C PHE A 116 9.61 -5.77 -4.42
N PRO A 117 9.91 -5.94 -5.73
CA PRO A 117 11.29 -6.06 -6.21
C PRO A 117 12.16 -4.85 -5.85
N ARG A 118 11.59 -3.65 -5.90
CA ARG A 118 12.31 -2.43 -5.50
C ARG A 118 12.52 -2.40 -3.98
N ARG A 119 11.49 -2.72 -3.19
CA ARG A 119 11.59 -2.65 -1.72
C ARG A 119 12.57 -3.66 -1.15
N ILE A 120 12.63 -4.88 -1.68
CA ILE A 120 13.57 -5.89 -1.18
C ILE A 120 15.04 -5.47 -1.39
N GLN A 121 15.33 -4.61 -2.37
CA GLN A 121 16.67 -4.06 -2.62
C GLN A 121 17.04 -2.87 -1.72
N LEU A 122 16.08 -2.29 -0.97
CA LEU A 122 16.38 -1.22 -0.02
C LEU A 122 17.12 -1.76 1.22
N PRO A 123 17.64 -0.91 2.12
CA PRO A 123 18.13 -1.38 3.41
C PRO A 123 17.04 -2.12 4.19
N PRO A 124 17.36 -3.20 4.94
CA PRO A 124 16.41 -4.04 5.66
C PRO A 124 15.86 -3.36 6.93
N GLN A 125 15.22 -2.22 6.76
CA GLN A 125 14.60 -1.42 7.80
C GLN A 125 13.09 -1.49 7.64
N ALA A 126 12.35 -1.52 8.74
CA ALA A 126 10.89 -1.67 8.71
C ALA A 126 10.22 -0.63 7.81
N GLY A 127 10.63 0.63 7.90
CA GLY A 127 10.05 1.73 7.12
C GLY A 127 10.20 1.58 5.60
N ASN A 128 11.17 0.78 5.13
CA ASN A 128 11.34 0.49 3.71
C ASN A 128 10.38 -0.63 3.22
N ALA A 129 9.53 -1.18 4.09
CA ALA A 129 8.48 -2.13 3.72
C ALA A 129 7.24 -1.47 3.11
N LEU A 130 7.13 -0.14 3.23
CA LEU A 130 6.06 0.66 2.64
C LEU A 130 6.64 1.76 1.77
N ASP A 131 5.85 2.18 0.79
CA ASP A 131 6.26 3.27 -0.08
C ASP A 131 6.02 4.61 0.60
N THR A 132 7.07 5.42 0.66
CA THR A 132 6.99 6.80 1.12
C THR A 132 7.30 7.73 -0.04
N PHE A 133 6.43 8.69 -0.29
CA PHE A 133 6.53 9.62 -1.41
C PHE A 133 6.04 11.01 -1.01
N SER A 134 6.30 12.00 -1.86
CA SER A 134 5.83 13.36 -1.67
C SER A 134 4.50 13.60 -2.38
N VAL A 135 3.57 14.33 -1.75
CA VAL A 135 2.32 14.79 -2.37
C VAL A 135 2.15 16.29 -2.21
N GLN A 136 1.54 16.93 -3.21
CA GLN A 136 1.10 18.32 -3.14
C GLN A 136 -0.33 18.40 -2.58
N VAL A 137 -0.56 19.26 -1.60
CA VAL A 137 -1.90 19.52 -1.08
C VAL A 137 -2.66 20.45 -2.01
N THR A 138 -3.74 19.95 -2.61
CA THR A 138 -4.57 20.74 -3.53
C THR A 138 -5.77 21.40 -2.84
N ARG A 139 -6.28 20.78 -1.76
CA ARG A 139 -7.40 21.27 -0.97
C ARG A 139 -7.31 20.76 0.47
N VAL A 140 -7.71 21.59 1.42
CA VAL A 140 -7.83 21.25 2.85
C VAL A 140 -9.21 21.67 3.33
N GLU A 141 -9.90 20.77 4.01
CA GLU A 141 -11.23 20.99 4.59
C GLU A 141 -11.27 20.42 6.00
N LYS A 142 -12.05 21.05 6.89
CA LYS A 142 -12.32 20.47 8.21
C LYS A 142 -13.21 19.24 8.05
N HIS A 143 -12.94 18.18 8.79
CA HIS A 143 -13.77 16.97 8.76
C HIS A 143 -15.19 17.28 9.30
N PRO A 144 -16.27 16.89 8.58
CA PRO A 144 -17.64 17.26 8.98
C PRO A 144 -18.09 16.58 10.28
N GLU A 145 -17.56 15.39 10.57
CA GLU A 145 -17.96 14.57 11.72
C GLU A 145 -16.94 14.62 12.90
N PHE A 146 -15.72 15.13 12.68
CA PHE A 146 -14.64 15.06 13.68
C PHE A 146 -13.91 16.39 13.81
N ASP A 147 -14.08 17.08 14.94
CA ASP A 147 -13.59 18.45 15.11
C ASP A 147 -12.07 18.63 15.01
N LYS A 148 -11.30 17.58 15.31
CA LYS A 148 -9.83 17.60 15.34
C LYS A 148 -9.19 17.03 14.07
N LEU A 149 -10.00 16.71 13.06
CA LEU A 149 -9.51 16.11 11.81
C LEU A 149 -9.73 17.04 10.62
N TYR A 150 -8.83 16.91 9.66
CA TYR A 150 -8.85 17.61 8.38
C TYR A 150 -8.80 16.58 7.25
N ILE A 151 -9.51 16.89 6.17
CA ILE A 151 -9.52 16.13 4.93
C ILE A 151 -8.64 16.89 3.93
N CYS A 152 -7.57 16.26 3.49
CA CYS A 152 -6.64 16.82 2.52
C CYS A 152 -6.78 16.06 1.20
N ARG A 153 -7.17 16.78 0.14
CA ARG A 153 -7.05 16.28 -1.23
C ARG A 153 -5.66 16.60 -1.72
N THR A 154 -4.90 15.58 -2.09
CA THR A 154 -3.50 15.72 -2.51
C THR A 154 -3.23 15.03 -3.84
N THR A 155 -2.09 15.28 -4.46
CA THR A 155 -1.66 14.60 -5.68
C THR A 155 -0.16 14.35 -5.70
N ASP A 156 0.25 13.21 -6.24
CA ASP A 156 1.64 12.86 -6.55
C ASP A 156 1.97 13.06 -8.04
N LYS A 157 1.12 13.83 -8.76
CA LYS A 157 1.08 14.02 -10.23
C LYS A 157 0.62 12.80 -11.04
N LYS A 158 0.50 11.62 -10.44
CA LYS A 158 0.01 10.40 -11.11
C LYS A 158 -1.45 10.15 -10.78
N GLN A 159 -1.84 10.38 -9.52
CA GLN A 159 -3.19 10.22 -9.04
C GLN A 159 -3.55 11.24 -7.96
N ILE A 160 -4.81 11.17 -7.54
CA ILE A 160 -5.35 11.97 -6.45
C ILE A 160 -5.45 11.07 -5.22
N TRP A 161 -5.07 11.61 -4.07
CA TRP A 161 -5.13 10.93 -2.79
C TRP A 161 -5.98 11.73 -1.81
N ASN A 162 -6.85 11.05 -1.08
CA ASN A 162 -7.53 11.63 0.08
C ASN A 162 -6.81 11.20 1.36
N ILE A 163 -6.40 12.18 2.17
CA ILE A 163 -5.65 11.95 3.40
C ILE A 163 -6.37 12.65 4.54
N VAL A 164 -6.77 11.87 5.55
CA VAL A 164 -7.31 12.41 6.80
C VAL A 164 -6.16 12.58 7.79
N THR A 165 -6.07 13.75 8.39
CA THR A 165 -4.98 14.09 9.32
C THR A 165 -5.46 14.91 10.51
N ASN A 166 -4.73 14.83 11.61
CA ASN A 166 -4.89 15.66 12.80
C ASN A 166 -3.87 16.81 12.87
N ILE A 167 -3.01 16.98 11.86
CA ILE A 167 -2.03 18.07 11.79
C ILE A 167 -2.81 19.38 11.63
N PRO A 168 -2.75 20.30 12.61
CA PRO A 168 -3.33 21.62 12.42
C PRO A 168 -2.52 22.37 11.36
N ASP A 169 -3.19 23.22 10.57
CA ASP A 169 -2.55 24.15 9.64
C ASP A 169 -1.81 23.51 8.44
N VAL A 170 -2.28 22.35 7.94
CA VAL A 170 -1.82 21.84 6.64
C VAL A 170 -2.06 22.90 5.55
N LYS A 171 -0.98 23.25 4.84
CA LYS A 171 -1.01 24.33 3.86
C LYS A 171 -1.37 23.82 2.47
N LYS A 172 -2.28 24.51 1.79
CA LYS A 172 -2.50 24.34 0.35
C LYS A 172 -1.19 24.64 -0.41
N ASP A 173 -0.98 23.91 -1.50
CA ASP A 173 0.15 23.97 -2.42
C ASP A 173 1.50 23.53 -1.84
N ALA A 174 1.58 23.28 -0.52
CA ALA A 174 2.74 22.68 0.11
C ALA A 174 2.85 21.19 -0.21
N HIS A 175 4.07 20.68 -0.21
CA HIS A 175 4.37 19.28 -0.42
C HIS A 175 4.73 18.60 0.90
N TYR A 176 4.10 17.47 1.19
CA TYR A 176 4.34 16.71 2.42
C TYR A 176 4.79 15.28 2.11
N PRO A 177 5.70 14.70 2.93
CA PRO A 177 5.94 13.26 2.91
C PRO A 177 4.69 12.50 3.35
N VAL A 178 4.33 11.49 2.58
CA VAL A 178 3.28 10.54 2.91
C VAL A 178 3.79 9.11 2.83
N VAL A 179 3.24 8.26 3.69
CA VAL A 179 3.40 6.81 3.60
C VAL A 179 2.11 6.21 3.06
N HIS A 180 2.24 5.32 2.06
CA HIS A 180 1.13 4.52 1.57
C HIS A 180 0.78 3.45 2.61
N LEU A 181 -0.40 3.56 3.22
CA LEU A 181 -0.89 2.62 4.22
C LEU A 181 -2.16 1.94 3.70
N PRO A 182 -2.55 0.79 4.28
CA PRO A 182 -3.90 0.28 4.06
C PRO A 182 -4.92 1.38 4.38
N PRO A 183 -5.89 1.63 3.49
CA PRO A 183 -6.85 2.69 3.67
C PRO A 183 -7.68 2.50 4.94
N THR A 184 -8.17 3.61 5.50
CA THR A 184 -8.97 3.61 6.72
C THR A 184 -10.16 4.56 6.56
N ILE A 185 -11.32 4.16 7.08
CA ILE A 185 -12.52 5.00 7.12
C ILE A 185 -12.50 5.87 8.37
N PHE A 186 -12.67 7.17 8.18
CA PHE A 186 -12.98 8.16 9.22
C PHE A 186 -14.37 8.72 8.89
N GLY A 187 -15.41 8.22 9.56
CA GLY A 187 -16.80 8.62 9.29
C GLY A 187 -17.20 8.28 7.85
N SER A 188 -17.51 9.30 7.06
CA SER A 188 -17.83 9.16 5.63
C SER A 188 -16.62 9.24 4.67
N VAL A 189 -15.40 9.41 5.18
CA VAL A 189 -14.20 9.65 4.34
C VAL A 189 -13.22 8.48 4.42
N VAL A 190 -12.69 8.05 3.27
CA VAL A 190 -11.61 7.06 3.18
C VAL A 190 -10.27 7.79 3.08
N SER A 191 -9.38 7.57 4.05
CA SER A 191 -7.99 8.00 4.00
C SER A 191 -7.14 6.92 3.35
N GLU A 192 -6.35 7.27 2.35
CA GLU A 192 -5.58 6.34 1.50
C GLU A 192 -4.09 6.29 1.87
N ALA A 193 -3.63 7.27 2.64
CA ALA A 193 -2.25 7.42 3.08
C ALA A 193 -2.22 8.22 4.38
N MET A 194 -1.01 8.44 4.92
CA MET A 194 -0.80 9.26 6.11
C MET A 194 0.40 10.19 5.91
N PHE A 195 0.29 11.45 6.32
CA PHE A 195 1.45 12.34 6.42
C PHE A 195 2.45 11.80 7.45
N VAL A 196 3.74 11.79 7.10
CA VAL A 196 4.81 11.25 7.96
C VAL A 196 5.43 12.34 8.83
N SER A 197 5.24 13.61 8.48
CA SER A 197 5.76 14.76 9.20
C SER A 197 4.84 15.97 8.99
N ASP A 198 4.69 16.77 10.05
CA ASP A 198 3.98 18.05 10.06
C ASP A 198 4.90 19.24 9.73
N THR A 199 6.21 19.05 9.84
CA THR A 199 7.24 20.09 9.70
C THR A 199 8.08 19.95 8.44
N THR A 200 8.18 18.74 7.88
CA THR A 200 8.98 18.49 6.70
C THR A 200 8.19 18.83 5.44
N ILE A 201 8.62 19.89 4.75
CA ILE A 201 8.09 20.27 3.44
C ILE A 201 9.05 19.79 2.36
N MET A 202 8.48 19.22 1.29
CA MET A 202 9.24 18.71 0.14
C MET A 202 9.27 19.72 -1.01
N ASP A 203 10.24 19.55 -1.90
CA ASP A 203 10.38 20.44 -3.06
C ASP A 203 9.39 20.11 -4.19
N GLU A 204 9.09 18.81 -4.38
CA GLU A 204 8.29 18.33 -5.50
C GLU A 204 7.39 17.14 -5.12
N ALA A 205 6.18 17.08 -5.69
CA ALA A 205 5.28 15.93 -5.61
C ALA A 205 5.72 14.76 -6.52
N GLY A 206 5.46 13.53 -6.08
CA GLY A 206 5.71 12.30 -6.83
C GLY A 206 7.06 11.64 -6.56
N THR A 207 7.94 12.29 -5.82
CA THR A 207 9.28 11.78 -5.50
C THR A 207 9.20 10.69 -4.44
N LEU A 208 9.70 9.48 -4.77
CA LEU A 208 9.95 8.44 -3.78
C LEU A 208 11.07 8.90 -2.83
N LEU A 209 10.84 8.75 -1.53
CA LEU A 209 11.72 9.31 -0.52
C LEU A 209 12.69 8.26 0.00
N LYS A 210 13.97 8.65 0.13
CA LYS A 210 14.95 7.90 0.92
C LYS A 210 14.74 8.22 2.39
N LEU A 211 14.21 7.26 3.14
CA LEU A 211 13.93 7.43 4.55
C LEU A 211 15.21 7.55 5.38
N SER A 212 15.23 8.51 6.30
CA SER A 212 16.27 8.67 7.31
C SER A 212 15.71 9.44 8.52
N GLY A 213 16.40 9.32 9.67
CA GLY A 213 16.11 10.11 10.86
C GLY A 213 14.64 10.03 11.32
N PRO A 214 13.99 11.17 11.63
CA PRO A 214 12.62 11.20 12.12
C PRO A 214 11.58 10.56 11.19
N LEU A 215 11.72 10.74 9.87
CA LEU A 215 10.79 10.16 8.90
C LEU A 215 10.84 8.63 8.95
N LEU A 216 12.04 8.05 8.98
CA LEU A 216 12.21 6.60 9.09
C LEU A 216 11.54 6.06 10.36
N ASN A 217 11.72 6.74 11.50
CA ASN A 217 11.11 6.33 12.77
C ASN A 217 9.59 6.36 12.73
N ALA A 218 9.01 7.41 12.15
CA ALA A 218 7.57 7.54 12.00
C ALA A 218 6.98 6.41 11.13
N VAL A 219 7.64 6.06 10.01
CA VAL A 219 7.20 4.95 9.16
C VAL A 219 7.41 3.59 9.85
N ASN A 220 8.53 3.39 10.56
CA ASN A 220 8.77 2.16 11.33
C ASN A 220 7.61 1.87 12.29
N SER A 221 7.15 2.89 13.04
CA SER A 221 6.02 2.73 13.96
C SER A 221 4.74 2.27 13.27
N GLN A 222 4.47 2.74 12.04
CA GLN A 222 3.30 2.30 11.27
C GLN A 222 3.43 0.85 10.82
N VAL A 223 4.61 0.45 10.34
CA VAL A 223 4.86 -0.94 9.91
C VAL A 223 4.67 -1.91 11.08
N PHE A 224 5.17 -1.58 12.26
CA PHE A 224 4.94 -2.38 13.46
C PHE A 224 3.46 -2.46 13.85
N ALA A 225 2.73 -1.35 13.74
CA ALA A 225 1.30 -1.30 14.04
C ALA A 225 0.47 -2.14 13.05
N LEU A 226 0.85 -2.17 11.77
CA LEU A 226 0.21 -3.01 10.76
C LEU A 226 0.40 -4.49 11.09
N LEU A 227 1.64 -4.94 11.28
CA LEU A 227 1.93 -6.35 11.48
C LEU A 227 1.41 -6.89 12.81
N LYS A 228 1.27 -6.04 13.85
CA LYS A 228 0.59 -6.43 15.10
C LYS A 228 -0.90 -6.74 14.94
N LYS A 229 -1.57 -6.15 13.95
CA LYS A 229 -3.00 -6.40 13.67
C LYS A 229 -3.23 -7.64 12.82
N SER A 230 -2.19 -8.17 12.18
CA SER A 230 -2.23 -9.30 11.24
C SER A 230 -2.05 -10.66 11.91
N HIS A 231 -1.86 -10.67 13.23
CA HIS A 231 -1.75 -11.81 14.15
C HIS A 231 -2.85 -11.75 15.19
#